data_AF-A0AAX3I3X3-F1
#
_entry.id   AF-A0AAX3I3X3-F1
#
_cell.length_a   1.000
_cell.length_b   1.000
_cell.length_c   1.000
_cell.angle_alpha   90.00
_cell.angle_beta   90.00
_cell.angle_gamma   90.00
#
_symmetry.space_group_name_H-M   'P 1'
#
loop_
_entity.id
_entity.type
_entity.pdbx_description
1 polymer ?
#
loop_
_entity_poly.entity_id
_entity_poly.type
_entity_poly.pdbx_seq_one_letter_code
_entity_poly.pdbx_strand_id
1 'polypeptide(L)'
;MNRFMTLGALALLTGCATTHTLPERALPDGKEYLKPIHVMIDDPLNAALIRNQLRETGVFRSVETGRGNPGDYSVWVRYNIQRDMPPFPLVLLSAATLFLMPLSVTVDTTTEFSLQHNGKQLKQYSYRNVTHKYSWLLDGPGGMELQNGHRVARAFAEDVQRDGLLPEEHAQ
;
A
#
# COMPACT_ATOMS: atom_id res chain seq x y z
N MET A 1 -37.65 -28.64 -6.58
CA MET A 1 -37.18 -28.17 -5.27
C MET A 1 -35.65 -27.95 -5.18
N ASN A 2 -34.85 -28.23 -6.23
CA ASN A 2 -33.37 -28.11 -6.18
C ASN A 2 -32.76 -26.80 -6.73
N ARG A 3 -33.54 -25.93 -7.41
CA ARG A 3 -32.98 -24.72 -8.07
C ARG A 3 -32.76 -23.53 -7.13
N PHE A 4 -33.46 -23.49 -5.99
CA PHE A 4 -33.30 -22.42 -5.00
C PHE A 4 -32.05 -22.62 -4.13
N MET A 5 -31.57 -23.86 -3.94
CA MET A 5 -30.32 -24.13 -3.23
C MET A 5 -29.07 -23.71 -4.02
N THR A 6 -29.11 -23.77 -5.35
CA THR A 6 -27.99 -23.35 -6.21
C THR A 6 -27.79 -21.83 -6.27
N LEU A 7 -28.83 -21.02 -6.09
CA LEU A 7 -28.71 -19.55 -6.04
C LEU A 7 -28.14 -19.06 -4.69
N GLY A 8 -28.40 -19.76 -3.59
CA GLY A 8 -27.82 -19.45 -2.28
C GLY A 8 -26.30 -19.69 -2.23
N ALA A 9 -25.80 -20.69 -2.97
CA ALA A 9 -24.37 -21.00 -3.03
C ALA A 9 -23.55 -19.99 -3.86
N LEU A 10 -24.15 -19.33 -4.87
CA LEU A 10 -23.46 -18.28 -5.63
C LEU A 10 -23.32 -16.96 -4.86
N ALA A 11 -24.22 -16.65 -3.93
CA ALA A 11 -24.13 -15.45 -3.09
C ALA A 11 -23.03 -15.55 -2.01
N LEU A 12 -22.60 -16.77 -1.67
CA LEU A 12 -21.50 -17.01 -0.72
C LEU A 12 -20.11 -16.85 -1.34
N LEU A 13 -20.02 -16.59 -2.66
CA LEU A 13 -18.77 -16.41 -3.40
C LEU A 13 -18.39 -14.93 -3.63
N THR A 14 -19.20 -13.98 -3.18
CA THR A 14 -18.86 -12.54 -3.12
C THR A 14 -18.59 -12.20 -1.65
N GLY A 15 -17.38 -12.30 -1.11
CA GLY A 15 -16.15 -11.65 -1.51
C GLY A 15 -15.58 -11.00 -0.23
N CYS A 16 -14.27 -11.08 0.01
CA CYS A 16 -13.65 -10.21 1.00
C CYS A 16 -13.91 -8.77 0.55
N ALA A 17 -14.85 -8.07 1.20
CA ALA A 17 -15.38 -6.80 0.75
C ALA A 17 -14.42 -5.64 1.07
N THR A 18 -13.20 -5.74 0.55
CA THR A 18 -12.20 -4.66 0.54
C THR A 18 -12.05 -4.16 -0.89
N THR A 19 -12.29 -2.88 -1.13
CA THR A 19 -12.05 -2.23 -2.42
C THR A 19 -10.94 -1.19 -2.29
N HIS A 20 -10.17 -1.00 -3.35
CA HIS A 20 -9.07 -0.04 -3.42
C HIS A 20 -9.21 0.79 -4.69
N THR A 21 -8.93 2.10 -4.62
CA THR A 21 -8.89 2.95 -5.83
C THR A 21 -7.60 2.74 -6.62
N LEU A 22 -6.51 2.31 -5.97
CA LEU A 22 -5.25 1.98 -6.63
C LEU A 22 -5.26 0.49 -7.03
N PRO A 23 -5.20 0.17 -8.34
CA PRO A 23 -5.18 -1.21 -8.80
C PRO A 23 -3.90 -1.91 -8.34
N GLU A 24 -3.96 -3.23 -8.24
CA GLU A 24 -2.78 -4.02 -7.94
C GLU A 24 -1.94 -4.09 -9.21
N ARG A 25 -0.65 -3.79 -9.08
CA ARG A 25 0.28 -3.85 -10.21
C ARG A 25 1.17 -5.07 -10.06
N ALA A 26 1.27 -5.83 -11.14
CA ALA A 26 2.20 -6.94 -11.23
C ALA A 26 3.59 -6.36 -11.51
N LEU A 27 4.56 -6.67 -10.66
CA LEU A 27 5.95 -6.36 -10.96
C LEU A 27 6.49 -7.47 -11.88
N PRO A 28 7.25 -7.11 -12.92
CA PRO A 28 7.84 -8.10 -13.80
C PRO A 28 8.88 -8.92 -13.03
N ASP A 29 8.59 -10.20 -12.82
CA ASP A 29 9.55 -11.15 -12.24
C ASP A 29 10.75 -11.31 -13.20
N GLY A 30 11.96 -11.26 -12.64
CA GLY A 30 13.20 -11.60 -13.37
C GLY A 30 13.90 -10.45 -14.11
N LYS A 31 13.61 -9.19 -13.82
CA LYS A 31 14.42 -8.04 -14.28
C LYS A 31 15.62 -7.77 -13.36
N GLU A 32 16.64 -7.11 -13.92
CA GLU A 32 17.79 -6.65 -13.15
C GLU A 32 17.37 -5.67 -12.06
N TYR A 33 18.09 -5.72 -10.94
CA TYR A 33 17.79 -4.86 -9.79
C TYR A 33 18.15 -3.41 -10.13
N LEU A 34 17.27 -2.48 -9.75
CA LEU A 34 17.64 -1.06 -9.71
C LEU A 34 18.69 -0.83 -8.61
N LYS A 35 19.53 0.19 -8.80
CA LYS A 35 20.50 0.62 -7.78
C LYS A 35 19.88 0.82 -6.39
N PRO A 36 20.68 0.68 -5.31
CA PRO A 36 20.31 1.01 -3.94
C PRO A 36 19.63 2.37 -3.80
N ILE A 37 18.60 2.42 -2.94
CA ILE A 37 17.93 3.67 -2.56
C ILE A 37 18.00 3.90 -1.06
N HIS A 38 18.28 5.14 -0.67
CA HIS A 38 18.21 5.58 0.72
C HIS A 38 16.87 6.27 0.99
N VAL A 39 16.08 5.70 1.89
CA VAL A 39 14.70 6.12 2.11
C VAL A 39 14.55 6.88 3.43
N MET A 40 14.16 8.13 3.28
CA MET A 40 13.78 9.06 4.34
C MET A 40 12.25 9.20 4.34
N ILE A 41 11.61 9.06 5.50
CA ILE A 41 10.15 9.10 5.65
C ILE A 41 9.84 10.11 6.74
N ASP A 42 8.83 10.95 6.52
CA ASP A 42 8.39 11.98 7.47
C ASP A 42 7.56 11.43 8.64
N ASP A 43 6.94 10.26 8.47
CA ASP A 43 6.27 9.51 9.52
C ASP A 43 7.19 8.44 10.16
N PRO A 44 7.75 8.69 11.36
CA PRO A 44 8.66 7.75 12.02
C PRO A 44 7.97 6.46 12.47
N LEU A 45 6.64 6.47 12.70
CA LEU A 45 5.91 5.29 13.17
C LEU A 45 5.77 4.25 12.06
N ASN A 46 5.54 4.71 10.84
CA ASN A 46 5.37 3.85 9.66
C ASN A 46 6.67 3.66 8.86
N ALA A 47 7.77 4.29 9.27
CA ALA A 47 9.02 4.30 8.51
C ALA A 47 9.61 2.91 8.26
N ALA A 48 9.53 2.01 9.24
CA ALA A 48 10.02 0.63 9.07
C ALA A 48 9.13 -0.16 8.11
N LEU A 49 7.81 -0.03 8.24
CA LEU A 49 6.82 -0.71 7.41
C LEU A 49 6.97 -0.32 5.93
N ILE A 50 7.03 0.98 5.63
CA ILE A 50 7.15 1.48 4.24
C ILE A 50 8.45 1.00 3.59
N ARG A 51 9.57 1.00 4.33
CA ARG A 51 10.83 0.47 3.80
C ARG A 51 10.75 -1.03 3.54
N ASN A 52 10.13 -1.80 4.43
CA ASN A 52 9.91 -3.24 4.20
C ASN A 52 9.05 -3.48 2.96
N GLN A 53 7.97 -2.72 2.80
CA GLN A 53 7.10 -2.83 1.62
C GLN A 53 7.86 -2.51 0.33
N LEU A 54 8.77 -1.53 0.33
CA LEU A 54 9.66 -1.26 -0.79
C LEU A 54 10.66 -2.40 -1.04
N ARG A 55 11.24 -3.01 0.00
CA ARG A 55 12.14 -4.19 -0.14
C ARG A 55 11.41 -5.38 -0.74
N GLU A 56 10.19 -5.62 -0.28
CA GLU A 56 9.34 -6.71 -0.73
C GLU A 56 8.87 -6.56 -2.18
N THR A 57 9.02 -5.37 -2.79
CA THR A 57 8.86 -5.25 -4.25
C THR A 57 9.91 -6.04 -5.02
N GLY A 58 11.08 -6.29 -4.43
CA GLY A 58 12.19 -6.97 -5.09
C GLY A 58 12.79 -6.20 -6.27
N VAL A 59 12.41 -4.94 -6.48
CA VAL A 59 12.87 -4.13 -7.62
C VAL A 59 14.21 -3.45 -7.33
N PHE A 60 14.44 -3.05 -6.09
CA PHE A 60 15.66 -2.36 -5.67
C PHE A 60 16.67 -3.34 -5.09
N ARG A 61 17.96 -3.16 -5.39
CA ARG A 61 19.05 -3.98 -4.86
C ARG A 61 19.11 -3.94 -3.33
N SER A 62 18.99 -2.74 -2.77
CA SER A 62 18.82 -2.52 -1.34
C SER A 62 17.95 -1.29 -1.09
N VAL A 63 17.23 -1.30 0.03
CA VAL A 63 16.47 -0.15 0.53
C VAL A 63 17.01 0.18 1.90
N GLU A 64 17.75 1.29 1.98
CA GLU A 64 18.51 1.70 3.14
C GLU A 64 17.81 2.83 3.90
N THR A 65 18.18 3.01 5.16
CA THR A 65 17.56 4.02 6.01
C THR A 65 18.35 5.32 5.97
N GLY A 66 17.67 6.46 5.92
CA GLY A 66 18.31 7.77 6.09
C GLY A 66 18.72 8.40 4.78
N ARG A 67 19.68 9.33 4.84
CA ARG A 67 20.19 10.06 3.69
C ARG A 67 21.39 9.31 3.12
N GLY A 68 21.42 9.13 1.80
CA GLY A 68 22.58 8.55 1.12
C GLY A 68 23.80 9.46 1.11
N ASN A 69 24.96 8.91 0.78
CA ASN A 69 26.17 9.68 0.55
C ASN A 69 26.06 10.48 -0.76
N PRO A 70 26.96 11.44 -1.00
CA PRO A 70 27.10 12.07 -2.32
C PRO A 70 27.32 10.98 -3.39
N GLY A 71 26.48 10.99 -4.42
CA GLY A 71 26.45 9.99 -5.49
C GLY A 71 25.30 8.99 -5.39
N ASP A 72 24.68 8.85 -4.21
CA ASP A 72 23.62 7.88 -3.96
C ASP A 72 22.23 8.42 -4.33
N TYR A 73 21.31 7.50 -4.62
CA TYR A 73 19.91 7.83 -4.85
C TYR A 73 19.17 7.88 -3.50
N SER A 74 18.51 9.00 -3.24
CA SER A 74 17.71 9.19 -2.04
C SER A 74 16.24 9.36 -2.42
N VAL A 75 15.35 8.76 -1.64
CA VAL A 75 13.90 8.87 -1.80
C VAL A 75 13.35 9.48 -0.52
N TRP A 76 12.74 10.65 -0.66
CA TRP A 76 12.04 11.29 0.44
C TRP A 76 10.54 11.01 0.33
N VAL A 77 9.96 10.42 1.36
CA VAL A 77 8.58 9.94 1.38
C VAL A 77 7.77 10.83 2.31
N ARG A 78 6.72 11.44 1.77
CA ARG A 78 5.64 12.01 2.58
C ARG A 78 4.52 11.01 2.70
N TYR A 79 4.15 10.67 3.92
CA TYR A 79 3.13 9.67 4.18
C TYR A 79 2.01 10.24 5.04
N ASN A 80 0.79 10.21 4.53
CA ASN A 80 -0.40 10.66 5.23
C ASN A 80 -1.50 9.60 5.16
N ILE A 81 -2.02 9.21 6.33
CA ILE A 81 -3.17 8.31 6.46
C ILE A 81 -4.29 9.06 7.16
N GLN A 82 -5.48 9.01 6.59
CA GLN A 82 -6.72 9.42 7.24
C GLN A 82 -7.64 8.20 7.37
N ARG A 83 -8.03 7.88 8.60
CA ARG A 83 -8.99 6.82 8.89
C ARG A 83 -10.34 7.42 9.20
N ASP A 84 -11.35 7.01 8.47
CA ASP A 84 -12.73 7.34 8.74
C ASP A 84 -13.40 6.13 9.41
N MET A 85 -13.76 6.33 10.68
CA MET A 85 -14.34 5.31 11.53
C MET A 85 -15.87 5.40 11.49
N PRO A 86 -16.58 4.27 11.62
CA PRO A 86 -18.03 4.27 11.66
C PRO A 86 -18.52 5.18 12.81
N PRO A 87 -19.55 6.00 12.57
CA PRO A 87 -20.11 6.87 13.62
C PRO A 87 -20.63 6.02 14.78
N PHE A 88 -20.44 6.52 16.00
CA PHE A 88 -20.75 5.78 17.24
C PHE A 88 -22.17 5.17 17.31
N PRO A 89 -23.24 5.82 16.82
CA PRO A 89 -24.57 5.20 16.77
C PRO A 89 -24.63 3.89 15.95
N LEU A 90 -23.87 3.80 14.86
CA LEU A 90 -23.79 2.56 14.07
C LEU A 90 -23.03 1.47 14.82
N VAL A 91 -22.02 1.84 15.61
CA VAL A 91 -21.32 0.90 16.49
C VAL A 91 -22.29 0.31 17.53
N LEU A 92 -23.13 1.13 18.16
CA LEU A 92 -24.16 0.67 19.10
C LEU A 92 -25.20 -0.24 18.42
N LEU A 93 -25.63 0.11 17.22
CA LEU A 93 -26.56 -0.71 16.44
C LEU A 93 -25.95 -2.08 16.07
N SER A 94 -24.68 -2.09 15.68
CA SER A 94 -23.93 -3.33 15.45
C SER A 94 -23.87 -4.15 16.75
N ALA A 95 -23.55 -3.55 17.89
CA ALA A 95 -23.53 -4.23 19.18
C ALA A 95 -24.91 -4.79 19.58
N ALA A 96 -25.99 -4.01 19.39
CA ALA A 96 -27.37 -4.43 19.66
C ALA A 96 -27.82 -5.60 18.77
N THR A 97 -27.25 -5.71 17.57
CA THR A 97 -27.47 -6.84 16.65
C THR A 97 -26.48 -7.99 16.86
N LEU A 98 -25.80 -8.05 18.01
CA LEU A 98 -24.76 -9.05 18.32
C LEU A 98 -23.67 -9.11 17.25
N PHE A 99 -23.31 -7.95 16.72
CA PHE A 99 -22.36 -7.75 15.64
C PHE A 99 -22.76 -8.46 14.34
N LEU A 100 -24.05 -8.73 14.10
CA LEU A 100 -24.57 -9.23 12.82
C LEU A 100 -24.68 -8.14 11.74
N MET A 101 -24.48 -6.88 12.09
CA MET A 101 -24.30 -5.79 11.14
C MET A 101 -22.80 -5.46 10.95
N PRO A 102 -22.24 -5.60 9.72
CA PRO A 102 -20.87 -5.17 9.43
C PRO A 102 -20.77 -3.64 9.44
N LEU A 103 -19.60 -3.13 9.83
CA LEU A 103 -19.32 -1.70 9.83
C LEU A 103 -18.36 -1.37 8.69
N SER A 104 -18.62 -0.24 8.03
CA SER A 104 -17.71 0.29 7.01
C SER A 104 -16.58 1.05 7.70
N VAL A 105 -15.36 0.76 7.29
CA VAL A 105 -14.16 1.53 7.62
C VAL A 105 -13.52 1.99 6.32
N THR A 106 -13.18 3.27 6.25
CA THR A 106 -12.48 3.84 5.09
C THR A 106 -11.10 4.33 5.52
N VAL A 107 -10.09 4.02 4.72
CA VAL A 107 -8.72 4.52 4.90
C VAL A 107 -8.30 5.24 3.63
N ASP A 108 -8.11 6.56 3.71
CA ASP A 108 -7.55 7.37 2.63
C ASP A 108 -6.06 7.57 2.90
N THR A 109 -5.23 7.03 2.03
CA THR A 109 -3.77 7.17 2.12
C THR A 109 -3.25 7.96 0.95
N THR A 110 -2.49 9.00 1.26
CA THR A 110 -1.72 9.76 0.27
C THR A 110 -0.24 9.55 0.55
N THR A 111 0.52 9.20 -0.48
CA THR A 111 1.96 8.99 -0.38
C THR A 111 2.66 9.69 -1.53
N GLU A 112 3.63 10.55 -1.20
CA GLU A 112 4.48 11.22 -2.17
C GLU A 112 5.91 10.69 -2.06
N PHE A 113 6.49 10.23 -3.17
CA PHE A 113 7.89 9.84 -3.26
C PHE A 113 8.65 10.87 -4.09
N SER A 114 9.60 11.55 -3.48
CA SER A 114 10.52 12.44 -4.19
C SER A 114 11.87 11.74 -4.37
N LEU A 115 12.13 11.30 -5.59
CA LEU A 115 13.41 10.71 -5.99
C LEU A 115 14.44 11.82 -6.20
N GLN A 116 15.60 11.67 -5.57
CA GLN A 116 16.69 12.64 -5.59
C GLN A 116 18.02 11.94 -5.89
N HIS A 117 18.91 12.68 -6.54
CA HIS A 117 20.30 12.30 -6.76
C HIS A 117 21.19 13.51 -6.54
N ASN A 118 22.24 13.37 -5.73
CA ASN A 118 23.13 14.49 -5.38
C ASN A 118 22.41 15.74 -4.82
N GLY A 119 21.34 15.53 -4.06
CA GLY A 119 20.52 16.61 -3.49
C GLY A 119 19.64 17.35 -4.51
N LYS A 120 19.64 16.94 -5.78
CA LYS A 120 18.72 17.44 -6.80
C LYS A 120 17.54 16.49 -6.93
N GLN A 121 16.32 17.02 -6.90
CA GLN A 121 15.12 16.25 -7.17
C GLN A 121 15.07 15.87 -8.66
N LEU A 122 14.98 14.57 -8.94
CA LEU A 122 14.84 14.02 -10.28
C LEU A 122 13.37 13.97 -10.69
N LYS A 123 12.51 13.42 -9.82
CA LYS A 123 11.07 13.28 -10.07
C LYS A 123 10.30 13.11 -8.76
N GLN A 124 9.04 13.52 -8.76
CA GLN A 124 8.09 13.27 -7.68
C GLN A 124 6.95 12.39 -8.19
N TYR A 125 6.60 11.38 -7.41
CA TYR A 125 5.50 10.47 -7.64
C TYR A 125 4.47 10.68 -6.55
N SER A 126 3.20 10.80 -6.91
CA SER A 126 2.12 10.97 -5.94
C SER A 126 1.10 9.87 -6.13
N TYR A 127 0.78 9.18 -5.04
CA TYR A 127 -0.19 8.10 -5.01
C TYR A 127 -1.25 8.42 -3.98
N ARG A 128 -2.52 8.24 -4.37
CA ARG A 128 -3.65 8.25 -3.46
C ARG A 128 -4.38 6.93 -3.59
N ASN A 129 -4.62 6.28 -2.46
CA ASN A 129 -5.41 5.07 -2.40
C ASN A 129 -6.45 5.17 -1.30
N VAL A 130 -7.72 5.13 -1.70
CA VAL A 130 -8.84 5.02 -0.78
C VAL A 130 -9.21 3.55 -0.69
N THR A 131 -9.12 3.01 0.51
CA THR A 131 -9.50 1.62 0.80
C THR A 131 -10.78 1.61 1.61
N HIS A 132 -11.81 0.95 1.09
CA HIS A 132 -13.05 0.71 1.82
C HIS A 132 -13.10 -0.76 2.22
N LYS A 133 -13.36 -1.05 3.50
CA LYS A 133 -13.60 -2.42 3.98
C LYS A 133 -14.87 -2.44 4.81
N TYR A 134 -15.74 -3.41 4.53
CA TYR A 134 -16.76 -3.82 5.49
C TYR A 134 -16.17 -4.89 6.39
N SER A 135 -16.02 -4.58 7.68
CA SER A 135 -15.51 -5.51 8.67
C SER A 135 -16.54 -5.74 9.78
N TRP A 136 -16.62 -6.98 10.22
CA TRP A 136 -17.23 -7.33 11.50
C TRP A 136 -16.42 -6.67 12.63
N LEU A 137 -17.09 -6.22 13.70
CA LEU A 137 -16.39 -5.52 14.79
C LEU A 137 -15.23 -6.36 15.38
N LEU A 138 -15.40 -7.69 15.39
CA LEU A 138 -14.41 -8.64 15.89
C LEU A 138 -13.28 -8.98 14.88
N ASP A 139 -13.47 -8.68 13.59
CA ASP A 139 -12.48 -8.95 12.53
C ASP A 139 -11.43 -7.82 12.40
N GLY A 140 -11.75 -6.65 12.96
CA GLY A 140 -10.89 -5.47 12.94
C GLY A 140 -10.51 -4.97 11.53
N PRO A 141 -9.83 -3.81 11.45
CA PRO A 141 -9.29 -3.30 10.20
C PRO A 141 -7.99 -4.03 9.76
N GLY A 142 -7.69 -5.20 10.35
CA GLY A 142 -6.43 -5.91 10.17
C GLY A 142 -6.07 -6.13 8.70
N GLY A 143 -4.83 -5.81 8.35
CA GLY A 143 -4.26 -6.03 7.01
C GLY A 143 -4.56 -4.96 5.96
N MET A 144 -5.50 -4.02 6.18
CA MET A 144 -5.81 -2.97 5.20
C MET A 144 -4.61 -2.06 4.90
N GLU A 145 -3.92 -1.60 5.95
CA GLU A 145 -2.76 -0.70 5.81
C GLU A 145 -1.58 -1.40 5.15
N LEU A 146 -1.40 -2.69 5.45
CA LEU A 146 -0.36 -3.52 4.86
C LEU A 146 -0.60 -3.69 3.36
N GLN A 147 -1.81 -4.11 2.96
CA GLN A 147 -2.19 -4.26 1.55
C GLN A 147 -2.10 -2.95 0.78
N ASN A 148 -2.55 -1.86 1.41
CA ASN A 148 -2.47 -0.53 0.84
C ASN A 148 -1.01 -0.11 0.58
N GLY A 149 -0.13 -0.27 1.57
CA GLY A 149 1.28 0.08 1.41
C GLY A 149 2.00 -0.80 0.38
N HIS A 150 1.65 -2.09 0.25
CA HIS A 150 2.16 -2.91 -0.85
C HIS A 150 1.72 -2.38 -2.22
N ARG A 151 0.45 -2.00 -2.41
CA ARG A 151 -0.03 -1.44 -3.68
C ARG A 151 0.73 -0.16 -4.05
N VAL A 152 0.93 0.73 -3.09
CA VAL A 152 1.68 1.98 -3.27
C VAL A 152 3.15 1.70 -3.58
N ALA A 153 3.81 0.81 -2.83
CA ALA A 153 5.21 0.45 -3.05
C ALA A 153 5.44 -0.18 -4.43
N ARG A 154 4.56 -1.09 -4.86
CA ARG A 154 4.63 -1.70 -6.20
C ARG A 154 4.39 -0.67 -7.31
N ALA A 155 3.41 0.22 -7.14
CA ALA A 155 3.15 1.29 -8.10
C ALA A 155 4.35 2.20 -8.28
N PHE A 156 4.99 2.59 -7.18
CA PHE A 156 6.24 3.36 -7.19
C PHE A 156 7.36 2.61 -7.90
N ALA A 157 7.61 1.35 -7.52
CA ALA A 157 8.68 0.55 -8.10
C ALA A 157 8.53 0.37 -9.61
N GLU A 158 7.33 0.10 -10.11
CA GLU A 158 7.05 -0.01 -11.53
C GLU A 158 7.23 1.33 -12.27
N ASP A 159 6.69 2.42 -11.73
CA ASP A 159 6.79 3.74 -12.37
C ASP A 159 8.27 4.18 -12.46
N VAL A 160 9.06 3.91 -11.42
CA VAL A 160 10.50 4.17 -11.38
C VAL A 160 11.26 3.32 -12.40
N GLN A 161 10.95 2.02 -12.50
CA GLN A 161 11.54 1.15 -13.52
C GLN A 161 11.20 1.64 -14.94
N ARG A 162 9.93 2.00 -15.18
CA ARG A 162 9.46 2.48 -16.48
C ARG A 162 10.14 3.79 -16.89
N ASP A 163 10.38 4.68 -15.94
CA ASP A 163 10.98 5.98 -16.20
C ASP A 163 12.51 5.91 -16.40
N GLY A 164 13.16 4.80 -16.03
CA GLY A 164 14.60 4.60 -16.24
C GLY A 164 15.50 5.60 -15.50
N LEU A 165 14.99 6.25 -14.44
CA LEU A 165 15.71 7.28 -13.69
C LEU A 165 16.73 6.69 -12.70
N LEU A 166 16.58 5.42 -12.34
CA LEU A 166 17.60 4.65 -11.65
C LEU A 166 18.25 3.67 -12.63
N PRO A 167 19.59 3.63 -12.69
CA PRO A 167 20.29 2.62 -13.45
C PRO A 167 19.99 1.21 -12.93
N GLU A 168 19.93 0.26 -13.84
CA GLU A 168 19.98 -1.16 -13.51
C GLU A 168 21.40 -1.52 -13.03
N GLU A 169 21.47 -2.40 -12.04
CA GLU A 169 22.71 -2.94 -11.49
C GLU A 169 22.74 -4.44 -11.78
N HIS A 170 23.62 -4.83 -12.70
CA HIS A 170 23.89 -6.22 -13.02
C HIS A 170 24.42 -6.94 -11.78
N ALA A 171 23.77 -8.04 -11.39
CA ALA A 171 24.33 -8.94 -10.39
C ALA A 171 25.64 -9.53 -10.96
N GLN A 172 26.77 -9.15 -10.37
CA GLN A 172 28.08 -9.75 -10.66
C GLN A 172 28.18 -11.15 -10.05
#